data_AF-A0A354PJV1-F1
#
_entry.id   AF-A0A354PJV1-F1
#
_cell.length_a   1.000
_cell.length_b   1.000
_cell.length_c   1.000
_cell.angle_alpha   90.00
_cell.angle_beta   90.00
_cell.angle_gamma   90.00
#
_symmetry.space_group_name_H-M   'P 1'
#
loop_
_entity.id
_entity.type
_entity.pdbx_description
1 polymer ?
#
loop_
_entity_poly.entity_id
_entity_poly.type
_entity_poly.pdbx_seq_one_letter_code
_entity_poly.pdbx_strand_id
1 'polypeptide(L)'
;MKPQLETAQSFHGEMAASWEALGSGGPTLAALAAVCAKAIVHPPDFSAQQSLSLEAQAILYAARNRGVIEVRGVRTAFEAPGRLLAVYVEEDETRTVAFRSRTHPEVTVRFFDGFCELCRAGMILHHLHRDFTLSRIGFQRAMTISHHDIAQQLAEATEFGLHDS
;
A
#
# COMPACT_ATOMS: atom_id res chain seq x y z
N MET A 1 -28.52 -37.60 -5.45
CA MET A 1 -27.36 -37.51 -4.53
C MET A 1 -26.12 -36.82 -5.11
N LYS A 2 -25.85 -36.84 -6.43
CA LYS A 2 -24.75 -36.06 -7.03
C LYS A 2 -24.81 -34.52 -6.90
N PRO A 3 -25.98 -33.85 -7.05
CA PRO A 3 -26.00 -32.39 -7.07
C PRO A 3 -25.63 -31.75 -5.72
N GLN A 4 -25.98 -32.41 -4.61
CA GLN A 4 -25.66 -31.90 -3.26
C GLN A 4 -24.15 -31.97 -2.94
N LEU A 5 -23.43 -32.94 -3.52
CA LEU A 5 -21.97 -33.08 -3.36
C LEU A 5 -21.22 -32.02 -4.18
N GLU A 6 -21.67 -31.72 -5.40
CA GLU A 6 -21.10 -30.67 -6.24
C GLU A 6 -21.31 -29.28 -5.62
N THR A 7 -22.49 -29.01 -5.06
CA THR A 7 -22.77 -27.75 -4.34
C THR A 7 -21.95 -27.60 -3.06
N ALA A 8 -21.75 -28.71 -2.32
CA ALA A 8 -20.90 -28.67 -1.13
C ALA A 8 -19.42 -28.43 -1.49
N GLN A 9 -18.94 -29.05 -2.58
CA GLN A 9 -17.57 -28.84 -3.07
C GLN A 9 -17.34 -27.42 -3.59
N SER A 10 -18.29 -26.83 -4.33
CA SER A 10 -18.19 -25.44 -4.77
C SER A 10 -18.19 -24.47 -3.60
N PHE A 11 -19.08 -24.68 -2.62
CA PHE A 11 -19.15 -23.87 -1.40
C PHE A 11 -17.86 -23.94 -0.56
N HIS A 12 -17.28 -25.14 -0.39
CA HIS A 12 -16.00 -25.29 0.30
C HIS A 12 -14.84 -24.61 -0.45
N GLY A 13 -14.84 -24.65 -1.78
CA GLY A 13 -13.86 -23.94 -2.61
C GLY A 13 -13.97 -22.43 -2.49
N GLU A 14 -15.19 -21.88 -2.56
CA GLU A 14 -15.47 -20.45 -2.38
C GLU A 14 -15.08 -19.95 -0.98
N MET A 15 -15.35 -20.75 0.05
CA MET A 15 -14.98 -20.44 1.43
C MET A 15 -13.46 -20.47 1.62
N ALA A 16 -12.77 -21.47 1.07
CA ALA A 16 -11.30 -21.56 1.13
C ALA A 16 -10.63 -20.37 0.41
N ALA A 17 -11.13 -20.00 -0.77
CA ALA A 17 -10.67 -18.82 -1.50
C ALA A 17 -10.92 -17.52 -0.70
N SER A 18 -12.06 -17.43 -0.01
CA SER A 18 -12.38 -16.29 0.86
C SER A 18 -11.43 -16.20 2.06
N TRP A 19 -11.06 -17.33 2.66
CA TRP A 19 -10.08 -17.38 3.77
C TRP A 19 -8.67 -17.02 3.33
N GLU A 20 -8.23 -17.48 2.16
CA GLU A 20 -6.93 -17.11 1.61
C GLU A 20 -6.87 -15.60 1.27
N ALA A 21 -7.95 -15.06 0.71
CA ALA A 21 -8.08 -13.63 0.48
C ALA A 21 -7.98 -12.84 1.79
N LEU A 22 -8.63 -13.30 2.87
CA LEU A 22 -8.51 -12.67 4.19
C LEU A 22 -7.06 -12.71 4.70
N GLY A 23 -6.40 -13.87 4.61
CA GLY A 23 -5.02 -14.04 5.05
C GLY A 23 -3.97 -13.25 4.25
N SER A 24 -4.35 -12.73 3.08
CA SER A 24 -3.49 -11.89 2.21
C SER A 24 -3.88 -10.41 2.22
N GLY A 25 -4.88 -10.01 3.01
CA GLY A 25 -5.37 -8.63 3.04
C GLY A 25 -6.24 -8.24 1.85
N GLY A 26 -6.76 -9.22 1.10
CA GLY A 26 -7.57 -9.07 -0.10
C GLY A 26 -8.73 -8.07 0.04
N PRO A 27 -9.55 -8.10 1.10
CA PRO A 27 -10.64 -7.13 1.27
C PRO A 27 -10.15 -5.68 1.33
N THR A 28 -9.06 -5.43 2.05
CA THR A 28 -8.47 -4.08 2.16
C THR A 28 -7.87 -3.62 0.83
N LEU A 29 -7.18 -4.52 0.12
CA LEU A 29 -6.62 -4.24 -1.20
C LEU A 29 -7.72 -3.95 -2.23
N ALA A 30 -8.82 -4.71 -2.20
CA ALA A 30 -9.98 -4.46 -3.05
C ALA A 30 -10.64 -3.10 -2.74
N ALA A 31 -10.74 -2.74 -1.46
CA ALA A 31 -11.23 -1.42 -1.08
C ALA A 31 -10.32 -0.29 -1.57
N LEU A 32 -8.99 -0.43 -1.45
CA LEU A 32 -8.02 0.54 -1.97
C LEU A 32 -8.11 0.68 -3.49
N ALA A 33 -8.23 -0.43 -4.21
CA ALA A 33 -8.45 -0.43 -5.66
C ALA A 33 -9.73 0.34 -6.03
N ALA A 34 -10.83 0.10 -5.31
CA ALA A 34 -12.09 0.81 -5.52
C ALA A 34 -11.98 2.33 -5.24
N VAL A 35 -11.22 2.71 -4.20
CA VAL A 35 -10.93 4.12 -3.89
C VAL A 35 -10.14 4.77 -5.03
N CYS A 36 -9.09 4.12 -5.53
CA CYS A 36 -8.30 4.62 -6.65
C CYS A 36 -9.16 4.75 -7.92
N ALA A 37 -9.96 3.74 -8.23
CA ALA A 37 -10.88 3.76 -9.37
C ALA A 37 -11.89 4.92 -9.27
N LYS A 38 -12.45 5.16 -8.08
CA LYS A 38 -13.34 6.30 -7.84
C LYS A 38 -12.63 7.64 -8.07
N ALA A 39 -11.39 7.79 -7.60
CA ALA A 39 -10.61 9.01 -7.80
C ALA A 39 -10.22 9.25 -9.28
N ILE A 40 -10.19 8.22 -10.11
CA ILE A 40 -10.00 8.36 -11.57
C ILE A 40 -11.29 8.88 -12.23
N VAL A 41 -12.44 8.29 -11.91
CA VAL A 41 -13.73 8.64 -12.52
C VAL A 41 -14.25 9.99 -12.01
N HIS A 42 -13.99 10.27 -10.73
CA HIS A 42 -14.36 11.51 -10.06
C HIS A 42 -13.11 12.11 -9.39
N PRO A 43 -12.24 12.79 -10.18
CA PRO A 43 -11.04 13.42 -9.65
C PRO A 43 -11.37 14.37 -8.51
N PRO A 44 -10.67 14.28 -7.37
CA PRO A 44 -10.89 15.21 -6.27
C PRO A 44 -10.46 16.61 -6.67
N ASP A 45 -11.15 17.62 -6.12
CA ASP A 45 -10.81 19.02 -6.35
C ASP A 45 -9.47 19.36 -5.70
N PHE A 46 -8.45 19.47 -6.53
CA PHE A 46 -7.10 19.79 -6.10
C PHE A 46 -6.90 21.28 -5.92
N SER A 47 -7.11 21.76 -4.70
CA SER A 47 -6.39 22.97 -4.29
C SER A 47 -4.93 22.59 -3.99
N ALA A 48 -3.97 23.36 -4.50
CA ALA A 48 -2.54 23.18 -4.21
C ALA A 48 -2.19 23.32 -2.71
N GLN A 49 -3.18 23.64 -1.87
CA GLN A 49 -3.08 23.86 -0.44
C GLN A 49 -3.56 22.68 0.42
N GLN A 50 -4.01 21.56 -0.17
CA GLN A 50 -4.33 20.40 0.65
C GLN A 50 -3.05 19.88 1.32
N SER A 51 -2.97 20.06 2.64
CA SER A 51 -1.83 19.63 3.45
C SER A 51 -1.84 18.11 3.55
N LEU A 52 -0.84 17.47 2.95
CA LEU A 52 -0.61 16.04 3.10
C LEU A 52 0.06 15.75 4.45
N SER A 53 -0.25 14.61 5.06
CA SER A 53 0.53 14.09 6.19
C SER A 53 2.02 13.92 5.81
N LEU A 54 2.91 13.92 6.82
CA LEU A 54 4.34 13.72 6.57
C LEU A 54 4.61 12.32 6.03
N GLU A 55 3.85 11.32 6.47
CA GLU A 55 3.91 9.94 5.98
C GLU A 55 3.52 9.84 4.50
N ALA A 56 2.41 10.48 4.10
CA ALA A 56 2.02 10.56 2.70
C ALA A 56 3.09 11.26 1.85
N GLN A 57 3.68 12.34 2.37
CA GLN A 57 4.76 13.05 1.68
C GLN A 57 6.02 12.18 1.56
N ALA A 58 6.39 11.42 2.59
CA ALA A 58 7.51 10.51 2.56
C ALA A 58 7.32 9.38 1.53
N ILE A 59 6.10 8.81 1.42
CA ILE A 59 5.78 7.82 0.38
C ILE A 59 5.94 8.42 -1.01
N LEU A 60 5.38 9.62 -1.26
CA LEU A 60 5.53 10.30 -2.54
C LEU A 60 7.00 10.58 -2.86
N TYR A 61 7.76 11.08 -1.88
CA TYR A 61 9.17 11.39 -2.05
C TYR A 61 9.98 10.13 -2.38
N ALA A 62 9.77 9.03 -1.66
CA ALA A 62 10.45 7.76 -1.93
C ALA A 62 10.10 7.22 -3.33
N ALA A 63 8.84 7.34 -3.74
CA ALA A 63 8.37 6.84 -5.04
C ALA A 63 8.70 7.78 -6.21
N ARG A 64 9.33 8.95 -5.99
CA ARG A 64 9.38 10.03 -6.99
C ARG A 64 10.04 9.66 -8.33
N ASN A 65 10.96 8.70 -8.33
CA ASN A 65 11.72 8.33 -9.53
C ASN A 65 11.01 7.23 -10.33
N ARG A 66 10.60 6.16 -9.65
CA ARG A 66 10.03 4.94 -10.28
C ARG A 66 8.50 4.95 -10.27
N GLY A 67 7.93 5.53 -9.22
CA GLY A 67 6.50 5.58 -8.97
C GLY A 67 5.87 4.26 -8.59
N VAL A 68 6.64 3.19 -8.35
CA VAL A 68 6.12 1.85 -8.07
C VAL A 68 5.94 1.64 -6.57
N ILE A 69 4.73 1.23 -6.18
CA ILE A 69 4.35 1.02 -4.79
C ILE A 69 3.61 -0.32 -4.68
N GLU A 70 3.97 -1.10 -3.67
CA GLU A 70 3.30 -2.37 -3.35
C GLU A 70 2.72 -2.29 -1.93
N VAL A 71 1.51 -2.82 -1.74
CA VAL A 71 0.90 -2.97 -0.41
C VAL A 71 0.75 -4.45 -0.07
N ARG A 72 1.47 -4.94 0.95
CA ARG A 72 1.38 -6.34 1.37
C ARG A 72 1.71 -6.55 2.85
N GLY A 73 1.19 -7.64 3.39
CA GLY A 73 1.65 -8.20 4.67
C GLY A 73 2.68 -9.31 4.45
N VAL A 74 3.49 -9.60 5.47
CA VAL A 74 4.39 -10.78 5.44
C VAL A 74 3.72 -11.93 6.17
N ARG A 75 3.19 -12.88 5.40
CA ARG A 75 2.45 -14.05 5.92
C ARG A 75 3.30 -14.94 6.83
N THR A 76 4.62 -14.97 6.61
CA THR A 76 5.58 -15.79 7.36
C THR A 76 6.12 -15.10 8.62
N ALA A 77 5.70 -13.86 8.92
CA ALA A 77 6.19 -13.17 10.10
C ALA A 77 5.67 -13.85 11.37
N PHE A 78 6.62 -14.32 12.19
CA PHE A 78 6.35 -14.95 13.48
C PHE A 78 5.57 -14.01 14.42
N GLU A 79 6.00 -12.76 14.50
CA GLU A 79 5.39 -11.74 15.34
C GLU A 79 4.20 -11.06 14.63
N ALA A 80 3.12 -10.86 15.38
CA ALA A 80 1.88 -10.26 14.86
C ALA A 80 2.05 -8.89 14.18
N PRO A 81 2.88 -7.96 14.68
CA PRO A 81 3.15 -6.69 14.00
C PRO A 81 3.74 -6.86 12.59
N GLY A 82 4.56 -7.88 12.36
CA GLY A 82 5.16 -8.14 11.05
C GLY A 82 4.16 -8.61 9.99
N ARG A 83 2.97 -9.04 10.40
CA ARG A 83 1.90 -9.51 9.49
C ARG A 83 1.00 -8.38 8.99
N LEU A 84 1.13 -7.17 9.53
CA LEU A 84 0.35 -6.01 9.09
C LEU A 84 0.64 -5.68 7.61
N LEU A 85 -0.38 -5.15 6.92
CA LEU A 85 -0.17 -4.56 5.59
C LEU A 85 0.79 -3.37 5.74
N ALA A 86 1.84 -3.37 4.94
CA ALA A 86 2.82 -2.30 4.89
C ALA A 86 2.99 -1.80 3.46
N VAL A 87 3.49 -0.57 3.35
CA VAL A 87 3.76 0.11 2.08
C VAL A 87 5.22 -0.11 1.70
N TYR A 88 5.43 -0.69 0.52
CA TYR A 88 6.75 -0.92 -0.08
C TYR A 88 6.89 -0.01 -1.28
N VAL A 89 8.04 0.63 -1.43
CA VAL A 89 8.28 1.63 -2.47
C VAL A 89 9.60 1.33 -3.17
N GLU A 90 9.57 1.25 -4.49
CA GLU A 90 10.81 1.24 -5.29
C GLU A 90 11.37 2.65 -5.38
N GLU A 91 12.53 2.89 -4.78
CA GLU A 91 13.23 4.18 -4.87
C GLU A 91 13.99 4.30 -6.20
N ASP A 92 14.54 3.18 -6.66
CA ASP A 92 15.26 3.01 -7.92
C ASP A 92 15.13 1.56 -8.44
N GLU A 93 15.89 1.21 -9.48
CA GLU A 93 15.84 -0.12 -10.12
C GLU A 93 16.34 -1.27 -9.24
N THR A 94 17.04 -0.96 -8.16
CA THR A 94 17.73 -1.93 -7.30
C THR A 94 17.25 -1.89 -5.86
N ARG A 95 16.58 -0.82 -5.44
CA ARG A 95 16.27 -0.54 -4.05
C ARG A 95 14.76 -0.43 -3.80
N THR A 96 14.29 -1.25 -2.88
CA THR A 96 12.93 -1.18 -2.34
C THR A 96 12.98 -0.92 -0.84
N VAL A 97 12.26 0.10 -0.38
CA VAL A 97 12.09 0.39 1.04
C VAL A 97 10.71 0.00 1.51
N ALA A 98 10.59 -0.41 2.76
CA ALA A 98 9.35 -0.79 3.41
C ALA A 98 9.09 0.11 4.62
N PHE A 99 7.97 0.81 4.60
CA PHE A 99 7.48 1.57 5.75
C PHE A 99 6.76 0.63 6.72
N ARG A 100 7.56 -0.02 7.56
CA ARG A 100 7.13 -1.10 8.45
C ARG A 100 8.01 -1.15 9.68
N SER A 101 7.39 -1.27 10.84
CA SER A 101 8.09 -1.50 12.11
C SER A 101 7.56 -2.72 12.84
N ARG A 102 8.48 -3.58 13.29
CA ARG A 102 8.17 -4.76 14.14
C ARG A 102 7.94 -4.37 15.60
N THR A 103 8.67 -3.37 16.07
CA THR A 103 8.67 -2.93 17.49
C THR A 103 7.67 -1.82 17.75
N HIS A 104 7.30 -1.03 16.73
CA HIS A 104 6.37 0.08 16.84
C HIS A 104 5.29 -0.03 15.75
N PRO A 105 4.28 -0.90 15.93
CA PRO A 105 3.25 -1.18 14.91
C PRO A 105 2.52 0.08 14.42
N GLU A 106 2.44 1.11 15.27
CA GLU A 106 1.87 2.41 14.94
C GLU A 106 2.54 3.06 13.72
N VAL A 107 3.86 2.92 13.56
CA VAL A 107 4.60 3.40 12.38
C VAL A 107 4.00 2.80 11.11
N THR A 108 3.85 1.48 11.07
CA THR A 108 3.26 0.77 9.92
C THR A 108 1.85 1.28 9.62
N VAL A 109 1.04 1.52 10.66
CA VAL A 109 -0.33 2.01 10.52
C VAL A 109 -0.37 3.44 10.00
N ARG A 110 0.46 4.36 10.52
CA ARG A 110 0.51 5.76 10.05
C ARG A 110 0.89 5.85 8.57
N PHE A 111 1.85 5.05 8.13
CA PHE A 111 2.21 4.99 6.71
C PHE A 111 1.12 4.37 5.85
N PHE A 112 0.44 3.35 6.34
CA PHE A 112 -0.72 2.79 5.65
C PHE A 112 -1.86 3.82 5.51
N ASP A 113 -2.12 4.61 6.55
CA ASP A 113 -3.09 5.71 6.53
C ASP A 113 -2.68 6.83 5.58
N GLY A 114 -1.39 7.18 5.55
CA GLY A 114 -0.81 8.11 4.58
C GLY A 114 -0.95 7.61 3.14
N PHE A 115 -0.78 6.31 2.90
CA PHE A 115 -1.05 5.72 1.58
C PHE A 115 -2.55 5.82 1.22
N CYS A 116 -3.45 5.52 2.16
CA CYS A 116 -4.88 5.70 1.96
C CYS A 116 -5.25 7.16 1.63
N GLU A 117 -4.55 8.13 2.23
CA GLU A 117 -4.68 9.55 1.93
C GLU A 117 -4.32 9.85 0.47
N LEU A 118 -3.19 9.34 -0.02
CA LEU A 118 -2.77 9.48 -1.41
C LEU A 118 -3.76 8.85 -2.40
N CYS A 119 -4.32 7.68 -2.06
CA CYS A 119 -5.37 7.02 -2.85
C CYS A 119 -6.62 7.87 -2.95
N ARG A 120 -7.10 8.42 -1.83
CA ARG A 120 -8.27 9.31 -1.79
C ARG A 120 -8.02 10.62 -2.54
N ALA A 121 -6.78 11.10 -2.52
CA ALA A 121 -6.35 12.22 -3.32
C ALA A 121 -6.22 11.86 -4.82
N GLY A 122 -6.28 10.60 -5.26
CA GLY A 122 -6.04 10.27 -6.67
C GLY A 122 -4.59 10.48 -7.11
N MET A 123 -3.66 10.57 -6.15
CA MET A 123 -2.22 10.57 -6.40
C MET A 123 -1.68 9.16 -6.67
N ILE A 124 -2.51 8.14 -6.43
CA ILE A 124 -2.22 6.73 -6.64
C ILE A 124 -3.16 6.15 -7.69
N LEU A 125 -2.62 5.28 -8.53
CA LEU A 125 -3.37 4.38 -9.42
C LEU A 125 -3.18 2.95 -8.95
N HIS A 126 -4.24 2.15 -9.00
CA HIS A 126 -4.17 0.70 -8.85
C HIS A 126 -4.14 0.06 -10.25
N HIS A 127 -3.26 -0.91 -10.45
CA HIS A 127 -3.17 -1.64 -11.74
C HIS A 127 -3.70 -3.06 -11.62
N LEU A 128 -3.06 -3.85 -10.75
CA LEU A 128 -3.35 -5.27 -10.59
C LEU A 128 -2.88 -5.75 -9.21
N HIS A 129 -3.61 -6.72 -8.65
CA HIS A 129 -3.30 -7.32 -7.34
C HIS A 129 -2.95 -6.28 -6.26
N ARG A 130 -1.68 -6.26 -5.84
CA ARG A 130 -1.11 -5.44 -4.77
C ARG A 130 -0.26 -4.28 -5.29
N ASP A 131 -0.24 -4.10 -6.61
CA ASP A 131 0.65 -3.19 -7.32
C ASP A 131 -0.08 -1.89 -7.64
N PHE A 132 0.54 -0.81 -7.18
CA PHE A 132 0.08 0.55 -7.30
C PHE A 132 1.18 1.41 -7.93
N THR A 133 0.78 2.53 -8.50
CA THR A 133 1.74 3.52 -8.98
C THR A 133 1.34 4.94 -8.63
N LEU A 134 2.30 5.86 -8.70
CA LEU A 134 1.97 7.29 -8.73
C LEU A 134 1.17 7.62 -10.00
N SER A 135 0.10 8.40 -9.84
CA SER A 135 -0.56 9.05 -10.96
C SER A 135 0.26 10.24 -11.46
N ARG A 136 -0.15 10.85 -12.57
CA ARG A 136 0.51 12.06 -13.11
C ARG A 136 0.66 13.17 -12.04
N ILE A 137 -0.39 13.40 -11.25
CA ILE A 137 -0.37 14.41 -10.19
C ILE A 137 0.46 13.95 -8.99
N GLY A 138 0.53 12.64 -8.71
CA GLY A 138 1.40 12.07 -7.70
C GLY A 138 2.87 12.33 -8.02
N PHE A 139 3.29 12.08 -9.26
CA PHE A 139 4.64 12.42 -9.73
C PHE A 139 4.92 13.92 -9.63
N GLN A 140 4.00 14.76 -10.08
CA GLN A 140 4.16 16.22 -9.99
C GLN A 140 4.33 16.68 -8.54
N ARG A 141 3.50 16.16 -7.63
CA ARG A 141 3.58 16.50 -6.20
C ARG A 141 4.87 16.00 -5.57
N ALA A 142 5.28 14.76 -5.86
CA ALA A 142 6.48 14.15 -5.33
C ALA A 142 7.74 14.99 -5.59
N MET A 143 7.85 15.61 -6.76
CA MET A 143 8.98 16.47 -7.12
C MET A 143 9.04 17.80 -6.34
N THR A 144 7.96 18.17 -5.65
CA THR A 144 7.92 19.41 -4.84
C THR A 144 8.30 19.20 -3.38
N ILE A 145 8.48 17.95 -2.95
CA ILE A 145 8.72 17.60 -1.55
C ILE A 145 10.22 17.72 -1.26
N SER A 146 10.56 18.51 -0.24
CA SER A 146 11.93 18.65 0.25
C SER A 146 12.32 17.45 1.10
N HIS A 147 13.51 16.88 0.87
CA HIS A 147 14.08 15.84 1.72
C HIS A 147 14.12 16.25 3.20
N HIS A 148 14.49 17.50 3.47
CA HIS A 148 14.65 18.01 4.83
C HIS A 148 13.37 17.87 5.65
N ASP A 149 12.21 18.11 5.02
CA ASP A 149 10.93 18.20 5.72
C ASP A 149 10.36 16.82 6.09
N ILE A 150 10.84 15.77 5.41
CA ILE A 150 10.39 14.37 5.61
C ILE A 150 11.52 13.43 6.01
N ALA A 151 12.71 13.95 6.34
CA ALA A 151 13.89 13.15 6.66
C ALA A 151 13.64 12.20 7.84
N GLN A 152 12.88 12.64 8.85
CA GLN A 152 12.52 11.82 9.99
C GLN A 152 11.63 10.64 9.59
N GLN A 153 10.64 10.87 8.73
CA GLN A 153 9.73 9.82 8.24
C GLN A 153 10.46 8.85 7.32
N LEU A 154 11.39 9.32 6.48
CA LEU A 154 12.22 8.41 5.66
C LEU A 154 13.10 7.50 6.52
N ALA A 155 13.57 7.97 7.67
CA ALA A 155 14.36 7.16 8.59
C ALA A 155 13.55 6.01 9.23
N GLU A 156 12.22 6.05 9.17
CA GLU A 156 11.35 4.93 9.58
C GLU A 156 11.25 3.83 8.51
N ALA A 157 11.76 4.08 7.29
CA ALA A 157 11.78 3.10 6.22
C ALA A 157 12.90 2.07 6.46
N THR A 158 12.57 0.79 6.25
CA THR A 158 13.53 -0.32 6.33
C THR A 158 13.83 -0.85 4.94
N GLU A 159 15.08 -1.20 4.66
CA GLU A 159 15.44 -1.78 3.36
C GLU A 159 14.90 -3.21 3.25
N PHE A 160 14.20 -3.49 2.15
CA PHE A 160 13.66 -4.82 1.89
C PHE A 160 14.79 -5.77 1.46
N GLY A 161 14.88 -6.94 2.09
CA GLY A 161 15.91 -7.95 1.78
C GLY A 161 17.06 -8.08 2.79
N LEU A 162 17.21 -7.16 3.76
CA LEU A 162 18.24 -7.28 4.81
C LEU A 162 17.79 -8.03 6.09
N HIS A 163 16.48 -8.28 6.25
CA HIS A 163 15.91 -8.84 7.49
C HIS A 163 14.97 -10.03 7.30
N ASP A 164 14.98 -10.65 6.11
CA ASP A 164 14.20 -11.85 5.79
C ASP A 164 15.10 -13.11 5.66
N SER A 165 16.22 -13.14 6.41
CA SER A 165 17.05 -14.34 6.67
C SER A 165 16.71 -14.97 8.01
#